data_AF-A0A7Y9J153-F1
#
_entry.id   AF-A0A7Y9J153-F1
#
_cell.length_a   1.000
_cell.length_b   1.000
_cell.length_c   1.000
_cell.angle_alpha   90.00
_cell.angle_beta   90.00
_cell.angle_gamma   90.00
#
_symmetry.space_group_name_H-M   'P 1'
#
loop_
_entity.id
_entity.type
_entity.pdbx_description
1 polymer ?
#
loop_
_entity_poly.entity_id
_entity_poly.type
_entity_poly.pdbx_seq_one_letter_code
_entity_poly.pdbx_strand_id
1 'polypeptide(L)'
;MSQPTGSTRAGDLTVTHGPGPTTSSAPRTDASVGELVSQLTEQVSHLVRDEVQLAKIDLAAKGKKAGLGIGMFSGAGLLAFFGVGALVTTAIIALSHAVTAWLAALIVAVVLFALAGVLALMGKKEVQQATPPTPQAAVEGLKQDVQVVKEGFKR
;
A
#
# COMPACT_ATOMS: atom_id res chain seq x y z
N MET A 1 -40.15 49.29 8.49
CA MET A 1 -40.61 48.40 7.41
C MET A 1 -40.68 46.99 7.97
N SER A 2 -41.70 46.63 8.75
CA SER A 2 -43.10 46.30 8.35
C SER A 2 -43.22 44.86 7.85
N GLN A 3 -43.83 44.02 8.69
CA GLN A 3 -44.41 42.71 8.34
C GLN A 3 -45.45 42.86 7.19
N PRO A 4 -45.85 41.75 6.55
CA PRO A 4 -47.18 41.18 6.87
C PRO A 4 -47.16 39.64 6.98
N THR A 5 -47.67 39.05 8.07
CA THR A 5 -49.06 38.57 8.30
C THR A 5 -49.58 37.47 7.36
N GLY A 6 -49.94 36.33 7.97
CA GLY A 6 -51.17 35.62 7.65
C GLY A 6 -51.00 34.23 7.02
N SER A 7 -51.21 33.17 7.82
CA SER A 7 -52.34 32.27 7.60
C SER A 7 -52.37 31.19 8.69
N THR A 8 -53.12 31.48 9.74
CA THR A 8 -53.75 30.50 10.61
C THR A 8 -54.79 29.75 9.78
N ARG A 9 -54.56 28.48 9.48
CA ARG A 9 -55.64 27.55 9.11
C ARG A 9 -55.82 26.54 10.24
N ALA A 10 -56.74 26.87 11.14
CA ALA A 10 -57.39 25.93 12.02
C ALA A 10 -58.13 24.90 11.14
N GLY A 11 -57.48 23.76 10.92
CA GLY A 11 -58.14 22.53 10.52
C GLY A 11 -58.43 21.73 11.77
N ASP A 12 -59.64 21.90 12.29
CA ASP A 12 -60.31 20.96 13.17
C ASP A 12 -60.26 19.58 12.52
N LEU A 13 -59.36 18.73 13.02
CA LEU A 13 -59.39 17.30 12.81
C LEU A 13 -59.99 16.72 14.09
N THR A 14 -61.31 16.63 14.09
CA THR A 14 -62.10 15.85 15.02
C THR A 14 -61.56 14.42 15.02
N VAL A 15 -60.70 14.09 15.99
CA VAL A 15 -60.23 12.72 16.20
C VAL A 15 -61.35 11.95 16.90
N THR A 16 -62.28 11.45 16.09
CA THR A 16 -63.26 10.45 16.51
C THR A 16 -62.52 9.17 16.92
N HIS A 17 -62.25 9.02 18.22
CA HIS A 17 -61.84 7.75 18.80
C HIS A 17 -63.07 6.82 18.82
N GLY A 18 -63.30 6.10 17.72
CA GLY A 18 -64.12 4.89 17.76
C GLY A 18 -63.40 3.82 18.60
N PRO A 19 -64.11 3.02 19.43
CA PRO A 19 -63.49 1.89 20.10
C PRO A 19 -63.15 0.82 19.06
N GLY A 20 -61.94 0.90 18.51
CA GLY A 20 -61.36 -0.12 17.64
C GLY A 20 -61.04 -1.39 18.45
N PRO A 21 -61.27 -2.57 17.87
CA PRO A 21 -61.19 -3.83 18.58
C PRO A 21 -59.78 -4.10 19.10
N THR A 22 -59.73 -4.51 20.36
CA THR A 22 -58.71 -5.35 21.02
C THR A 22 -57.42 -5.57 20.23
N THR A 23 -56.34 -5.03 20.79
CA THR A 23 -54.96 -5.50 20.66
C THR A 23 -54.86 -6.95 20.16
N SER A 24 -54.76 -7.13 18.84
CA SER A 24 -54.15 -8.33 18.29
C SER A 24 -52.65 -8.12 18.45
N SER A 25 -52.13 -8.57 19.58
CA SER A 25 -50.71 -8.85 19.74
C SER A 25 -50.34 -9.88 18.68
N ALA A 26 -49.94 -9.41 17.50
CA ALA A 26 -49.11 -10.22 16.62
C ALA A 26 -47.95 -10.70 17.49
N PRO A 27 -47.65 -12.01 17.52
CA PRO A 27 -46.58 -12.52 18.35
C PRO A 27 -45.30 -11.82 17.90
N ARG A 28 -44.78 -10.92 18.74
CA ARG A 28 -43.37 -10.57 18.71
C ARG A 28 -42.67 -11.86 19.10
N THR A 29 -42.33 -12.66 18.10
CA THR A 29 -41.38 -13.74 18.24
C THR A 29 -40.11 -13.10 18.75
N ASP A 30 -39.86 -13.22 20.05
CA ASP A 30 -38.54 -12.95 20.62
C ASP A 30 -37.55 -13.68 19.74
N ALA A 31 -36.76 -12.92 18.97
CA ALA A 31 -35.76 -13.50 18.09
C ALA A 31 -34.91 -14.44 18.95
N SER A 32 -34.94 -15.74 18.62
CA SER A 32 -34.23 -16.71 19.41
C SER A 32 -32.75 -16.33 19.46
N VAL A 33 -32.03 -16.69 20.52
CA VAL A 33 -30.59 -16.42 20.63
C VAL A 33 -29.83 -16.92 19.39
N GLY A 34 -30.32 -18.00 18.74
CA GLY A 34 -29.79 -18.49 17.46
C GLY A 34 -30.02 -17.55 16.27
N GLU A 35 -31.16 -16.87 16.21
CA GLU A 35 -31.49 -15.89 15.16
C GLU A 35 -30.57 -14.66 15.25
N LEU A 36 -30.31 -14.17 16.47
CA LEU A 36 -29.43 -13.03 16.72
C LEU A 36 -27.97 -13.36 16.39
N VAL A 37 -27.51 -14.56 16.75
CA VAL A 37 -26.16 -15.04 16.38
C VAL A 37 -26.02 -15.19 14.87
N SER A 38 -27.06 -15.70 14.18
CA SER A 38 -27.08 -15.77 12.72
C SER A 38 -26.97 -14.39 12.08
N GLN A 39 -27.77 -13.41 12.54
CA GLN A 39 -27.75 -12.04 12.03
C GLN A 39 -26.43 -11.31 12.31
N LEU A 40 -25.81 -11.52 13.48
CA LEU A 40 -24.48 -10.97 13.77
C LEU A 40 -23.40 -11.59 12.88
N THR A 41 -23.44 -12.90 12.69
CA THR A 41 -22.50 -13.61 11.82
C THR A 41 -22.62 -13.13 10.37
N GLU A 42 -23.84 -12.89 9.91
CA GLU A 42 -24.12 -12.37 8.58
C GLU A 42 -23.61 -10.93 8.42
N GLN A 43 -23.86 -10.05 9.39
CA GLN A 43 -23.35 -8.68 9.40
C GLN A 43 -21.81 -8.61 9.45
N VAL A 44 -21.17 -9.42 10.30
CA VAL A 44 -19.71 -9.51 10.35
C VAL A 44 -19.16 -10.01 9.02
N SER A 45 -19.82 -11.00 8.42
CA SER A 45 -19.41 -11.48 7.11
C SER A 45 -19.55 -10.39 6.06
N HIS A 46 -20.64 -9.63 6.04
CA HIS A 46 -20.81 -8.47 5.15
C HIS A 46 -19.71 -7.42 5.33
N LEU A 47 -19.41 -7.02 6.57
CA LEU A 47 -18.35 -6.06 6.87
C LEU A 47 -16.98 -6.54 6.37
N VAL A 48 -16.66 -7.81 6.57
CA VAL A 48 -15.39 -8.39 6.06
C VAL A 48 -15.35 -8.38 4.54
N ARG A 49 -16.46 -8.70 3.84
CA ARG A 49 -16.51 -8.59 2.38
C ARG A 49 -16.29 -7.14 1.92
N ASP A 50 -16.89 -6.18 2.61
CA ASP A 50 -16.79 -4.75 2.28
C ASP A 50 -15.37 -4.23 2.49
N GLU A 51 -14.73 -4.56 3.62
CA GLU A 51 -13.35 -4.17 3.91
C GLU A 51 -12.37 -4.79 2.91
N VAL A 52 -12.59 -6.05 2.51
CA VAL A 52 -11.80 -6.70 1.44
C VAL A 52 -12.03 -6.00 0.10
N GLN A 53 -13.26 -5.59 -0.21
CA GLN A 53 -13.57 -4.89 -1.46
C GLN A 53 -12.93 -3.49 -1.49
N LEU A 54 -12.96 -2.77 -0.37
CA LEU A 54 -12.30 -1.50 -0.21
C LEU A 54 -10.78 -1.64 -0.32
N ALA A 55 -10.19 -2.61 0.37
CA ALA A 55 -8.77 -2.92 0.32
C ALA A 55 -8.32 -3.27 -1.11
N LYS A 56 -9.14 -4.01 -1.87
CA LYS A 56 -8.87 -4.30 -3.30
C LYS A 56 -8.81 -3.03 -4.14
N ILE A 57 -9.74 -2.09 -3.93
CA ILE A 57 -9.78 -0.81 -4.66
C ILE A 57 -8.55 0.04 -4.31
N ASP A 58 -8.23 0.19 -3.02
CA ASP A 58 -7.07 0.96 -2.58
C ASP A 58 -5.75 0.31 -3.03
N LEU A 59 -5.63 -1.01 -2.95
CA LEU A 59 -4.47 -1.75 -3.44
C LEU A 59 -4.32 -1.64 -4.96
N ALA A 60 -5.41 -1.67 -5.72
CA ALA A 60 -5.35 -1.44 -7.17
C ALA A 60 -4.90 -0.01 -7.51
N ALA A 61 -5.40 1.00 -6.78
CA ALA A 61 -5.00 2.39 -6.95
C ALA A 61 -3.52 2.62 -6.59
N LYS A 62 -3.07 2.08 -5.45
CA LYS A 62 -1.66 2.10 -5.02
C LYS A 62 -0.77 1.33 -5.99
N GLY A 63 -1.20 0.14 -6.42
CA GLY A 63 -0.49 -0.72 -7.36
C GLY A 63 -0.32 -0.05 -8.73
N LYS A 64 -1.35 0.65 -9.23
CA LYS A 64 -1.24 1.42 -10.48
C LYS A 64 -0.23 2.56 -10.36
N LYS A 65 -0.26 3.33 -9.28
CA LYS A 65 0.70 4.42 -9.04
C LYS A 65 2.13 3.89 -8.91
N ALA A 66 2.31 2.82 -8.13
CA ALA A 66 3.61 2.17 -7.97
C ALA A 66 4.12 1.60 -9.31
N GLY A 67 3.27 0.93 -10.07
CA GLY A 67 3.60 0.38 -11.38
C GLY A 67 4.00 1.46 -12.40
N LEU A 68 3.30 2.59 -12.41
CA LEU A 68 3.64 3.72 -13.27
C LEU A 68 4.98 4.35 -12.87
N GLY A 69 5.22 4.49 -11.56
CA GLY A 69 6.50 4.97 -11.02
C GLY A 69 7.66 4.05 -11.36
N ILE A 70 7.52 2.74 -11.15
CA ILE A 70 8.52 1.73 -11.53
C ILE A 70 8.76 1.77 -13.04
N GLY A 71 7.71 1.82 -13.86
CA GLY A 71 7.83 1.90 -15.31
C GLY A 71 8.57 3.15 -15.78
N MET A 72 8.23 4.33 -15.26
CA MET A 72 8.92 5.57 -15.57
C MET A 72 10.38 5.55 -15.11
N PHE A 73 10.66 5.04 -13.91
CA PHE A 73 12.02 4.95 -13.38
C PHE A 73 12.88 3.97 -14.19
N SER A 74 12.34 2.82 -14.57
CA SER A 74 13.00 1.87 -15.47
C SER A 74 13.27 2.48 -16.84
N GLY A 75 12.30 3.19 -17.41
CA GLY A 75 12.47 3.90 -18.69
C GLY A 75 13.54 4.99 -18.62
N ALA A 76 13.52 5.81 -17.57
CA ALA A 76 14.53 6.84 -17.32
C ALA A 76 15.92 6.23 -17.13
N GLY A 77 16.03 5.14 -16.36
CA GLY A 77 17.29 4.41 -16.16
C GLY A 77 17.86 3.86 -17.46
N LEU A 78 17.02 3.30 -18.33
CA LEU A 78 17.47 2.79 -19.64
C LEU A 78 17.93 3.93 -20.57
N LEU A 79 17.17 5.02 -20.64
CA LEU A 79 17.57 6.21 -21.42
C LEU A 79 18.87 6.83 -20.88
N ALA A 80 19.02 6.93 -19.56
CA ALA A 80 20.25 7.39 -18.93
C ALA A 80 21.42 6.47 -19.24
N PHE A 81 21.22 5.14 -19.26
CA PHE A 81 22.25 4.18 -19.65
C PHE A 81 22.76 4.42 -21.07
N PHE A 82 21.85 4.58 -22.04
CA PHE A 82 22.23 4.93 -23.42
C PHE A 82 22.89 6.31 -23.51
N GLY A 83 22.41 7.29 -22.74
CA GLY A 83 23.00 8.62 -22.65
C GLY A 83 24.45 8.60 -22.14
N VAL A 84 24.74 7.81 -21.10
CA VAL A 84 26.11 7.58 -20.62
C VAL A 84 26.95 6.93 -21.72
N GLY A 85 26.45 5.92 -22.42
CA GLY A 85 27.14 5.32 -23.57
C GLY A 85 27.48 6.31 -24.68
N ALA A 86 26.56 7.23 -25.00
CA ALA A 86 26.79 8.30 -25.94
C ALA A 86 27.88 9.28 -25.45
N LEU A 87 27.84 9.70 -24.19
CA LEU A 87 28.87 10.55 -23.59
C LEU A 87 30.26 9.90 -23.58
N VAL A 88 30.32 8.60 -23.26
CA VAL A 88 31.56 7.82 -23.34
C VAL A 88 32.10 7.81 -24.76
N THR A 89 31.23 7.57 -25.75
CA THR A 89 31.62 7.60 -27.17
C THR A 89 32.13 8.99 -27.57
N THR A 90 31.44 10.05 -27.17
CA THR A 90 31.88 11.44 -27.40
C THR A 90 33.24 11.72 -26.76
N ALA A 91 33.47 11.27 -25.53
CA ALA A 91 34.75 11.44 -24.85
C ALA A 91 35.89 10.71 -25.59
N ILE A 92 35.64 9.50 -26.08
CA ILE A 92 36.62 8.74 -26.86
C ILE A 92 36.95 9.45 -28.17
N ILE A 93 35.94 9.90 -28.92
CA ILE A 93 36.13 10.62 -30.19
C ILE A 93 36.88 11.94 -29.96
N ALA A 94 36.50 12.70 -28.93
CA ALA A 94 37.17 13.95 -28.59
C ALA A 94 38.64 13.72 -28.24
N LEU A 95 38.93 12.69 -27.43
CA LEU A 95 40.29 12.36 -27.01
C LEU A 95 41.11 11.73 -28.15
N SER A 96 40.47 11.08 -29.12
CA SER A 96 41.16 10.52 -30.28
C SER A 96 41.70 11.57 -31.25
N HIS A 97 41.37 12.85 -31.06
CA HIS A 97 42.02 13.95 -31.77
C HIS A 97 43.41 14.27 -31.19
N ALA A 98 43.67 13.89 -29.93
CA ALA A 98 44.95 14.10 -29.24
C ALA A 98 45.82 12.82 -29.19
N VAL A 99 45.21 11.64 -29.16
CA VAL A 99 45.90 10.33 -29.12
C VAL A 99 45.28 9.32 -30.08
N THR A 100 45.89 8.15 -30.27
CA THR A 100 45.30 7.09 -31.10
C THR A 100 43.97 6.59 -30.51
N ALA A 101 43.01 6.22 -31.38
CA ALA A 101 41.65 5.87 -30.95
C ALA A 101 41.60 4.72 -29.92
N TRP A 102 42.47 3.71 -30.05
CA TRP A 102 42.54 2.61 -29.09
C TRP A 102 43.01 3.07 -27.71
N LEU A 103 43.94 4.03 -27.67
CA LEU A 103 44.49 4.56 -26.42
C LEU A 103 43.48 5.51 -25.74
N ALA A 104 42.77 6.31 -26.52
CA ALA A 104 41.65 7.11 -26.03
C ALA A 104 40.58 6.24 -25.36
N ALA A 105 40.18 5.14 -26.00
CA ALA A 105 39.22 4.18 -25.43
C ALA A 105 39.71 3.58 -24.11
N LEU A 106 40.99 3.19 -24.01
CA LEU A 106 41.56 2.66 -22.77
C LEU A 106 41.60 3.70 -21.65
N ILE A 107 41.99 4.95 -21.94
CA ILE A 107 42.02 6.02 -20.94
C ILE A 107 40.63 6.25 -20.36
N VAL A 108 39.62 6.38 -21.23
CA VAL A 108 38.22 6.57 -20.78
C VAL A 108 37.74 5.36 -19.98
N ALA A 109 38.06 4.13 -20.41
CA ALA A 109 37.71 2.92 -19.67
C ALA A 109 38.31 2.89 -18.26
N VAL A 110 39.60 3.22 -18.11
CA VAL A 110 40.26 3.27 -16.79
C VAL A 110 39.60 4.30 -15.88
N VAL A 111 39.28 5.49 -16.39
CA VAL A 111 38.58 6.54 -15.63
C VAL A 111 37.20 6.05 -15.16
N LEU A 112 36.43 5.42 -16.05
CA LEU A 112 35.11 4.87 -15.70
C LEU A 112 35.20 3.75 -14.68
N PHE A 113 36.15 2.83 -14.80
CA PHE A 113 36.34 1.76 -13.82
C PHE A 113 36.79 2.30 -12.46
N ALA A 114 37.62 3.34 -12.43
CA ALA A 114 37.99 4.00 -11.19
C ALA A 114 36.75 4.63 -10.51
N LEU A 115 35.92 5.37 -11.26
CA LEU A 115 34.67 5.94 -10.76
C LEU A 115 33.69 4.85 -10.28
N ALA A 116 33.52 3.79 -11.07
CA ALA A 116 32.68 2.65 -10.71
C ALA A 116 33.18 1.95 -9.44
N GLY A 117 34.49 1.79 -9.28
CA GLY A 117 35.10 1.25 -8.06
C GLY A 117 34.78 2.10 -6.84
N VAL A 118 34.92 3.43 -6.92
CA VAL A 118 34.59 4.36 -5.83
C VAL A 118 33.09 4.27 -5.48
N LEU A 119 32.22 4.32 -6.49
CA LEU A 119 30.77 4.21 -6.28
C LEU A 119 30.38 2.85 -5.68
N ALA A 120 31.00 1.75 -6.12
CA ALA A 120 30.76 0.43 -5.57
C ALA A 120 31.18 0.32 -4.10
N LEU A 121 32.31 0.93 -3.72
CA LEU A 121 32.76 0.97 -2.32
C LEU A 121 31.83 1.82 -1.45
N MET A 122 31.40 2.98 -1.93
CA MET A 122 30.43 3.83 -1.24
C MET A 122 29.07 3.13 -1.09
N GLY A 123 28.56 2.53 -2.17
CA GLY A 123 27.31 1.77 -2.15
C GLY A 123 27.38 0.58 -1.21
N LYS A 124 28.49 -0.16 -1.22
CA LYS A 124 28.72 -1.26 -0.26
C LYS A 124 28.68 -0.76 1.18
N LYS A 125 29.29 0.39 1.47
CA LYS A 125 29.28 0.99 2.82
C LYS A 125 27.88 1.43 3.23
N GLU A 126 27.09 2.02 2.34
CA GLU A 126 25.70 2.40 2.63
C GLU A 126 24.81 1.17 2.85
N VAL A 127 24.93 0.14 2.00
CA VAL A 127 24.20 -1.13 2.19
C VAL A 127 24.57 -1.78 3.52
N GLN A 128 25.86 -1.79 3.90
CA GLN A 128 26.30 -2.34 5.19
C GLN A 128 25.80 -1.55 6.40
N GLN A 129 25.60 -0.23 6.26
CA GLN A 129 25.02 0.60 7.32
C GLN A 129 23.50 0.48 7.39
N ALA A 130 22.83 0.36 6.24
CA ALA A 130 21.38 0.26 6.13
C ALA A 130 20.84 -1.15 6.41
N THR A 131 21.68 -2.18 6.29
CA THR A 131 21.33 -3.54 6.68
C THR A 131 21.78 -3.75 8.13
N PRO A 132 20.86 -3.94 9.10
CA PRO A 132 21.27 -4.33 10.44
C PRO A 132 22.18 -5.56 10.33
N PRO A 133 23.35 -5.59 11.00
CA PRO A 133 24.15 -6.80 11.09
C PRO A 133 23.18 -7.89 11.57
N THR A 134 23.05 -8.97 10.78
CA THR A 134 22.17 -10.15 10.96
C THR A 134 21.33 -10.06 12.22
N PRO A 135 19.98 -10.08 12.16
CA PRO A 135 19.16 -9.88 13.36
C PRO A 135 19.33 -11.09 14.29
N GLN A 136 20.43 -11.11 15.03
CA GLN A 136 20.81 -12.15 15.97
C GLN A 136 19.70 -12.26 17.01
N ALA A 137 19.17 -11.10 17.42
CA ALA A 137 17.97 -10.99 18.23
C ALA A 137 16.70 -11.58 17.59
N ALA A 138 16.47 -11.42 16.28
CA ALA A 138 15.28 -12.02 15.63
C ALA A 138 15.45 -13.52 15.40
N VAL A 139 16.67 -13.98 15.12
CA VAL A 139 16.99 -15.40 14.97
C VAL A 139 16.99 -16.11 16.34
N GLU A 140 17.41 -15.43 17.41
CA GLU A 140 17.32 -15.91 18.80
C GLU A 140 15.87 -15.98 19.29
N GLY A 141 15.07 -14.94 19.02
CA GLY A 141 13.63 -14.96 19.30
C GLY A 141 12.92 -16.12 18.60
N LEU A 142 13.22 -16.34 17.32
CA LEU A 142 12.64 -17.45 16.55
C LEU A 142 13.09 -18.83 17.07
N LYS A 143 14.34 -18.96 17.54
CA LYS A 143 14.83 -20.19 18.19
C LYS A 143 14.14 -20.45 19.54
N GLN A 144 13.88 -19.39 20.30
CA GLN A 144 13.22 -19.48 21.60
C GLN A 144 11.73 -19.84 21.43
N ASP A 145 11.04 -19.24 20.45
CA ASP A 145 9.65 -19.58 20.12
C ASP A 145 9.52 -21.04 19.66
N VAL A 146 10.47 -21.54 18.85
CA VAL A 146 10.50 -22.95 18.43
C VAL A 146 10.76 -23.90 19.61
N GLN A 147 11.59 -23.50 20.59
CA GLN A 147 11.82 -24.30 21.80
C GLN A 147 10.57 -24.40 22.67
N VAL A 148 9.83 -23.30 22.87
CA VAL A 148 8.59 -23.29 23.66
C VAL A 148 7.52 -24.18 23.04
N VAL A 149 7.36 -24.14 21.71
CA VAL A 149 6.42 -25.03 21.00
C VAL A 149 6.84 -26.49 21.12
N LYS A 150 8.15 -26.78 21.06
CA LYS A 150 8.67 -28.16 21.15
C LYS A 150 8.56 -28.74 22.58
N GLU A 151 8.69 -27.91 23.61
CA GLU A 151 8.47 -28.32 25.00
C GLU A 151 6.99 -28.52 25.33
N GLY A 152 6.10 -27.69 24.75
CA GLY A 152 4.66 -27.84 24.89
C GLY A 152 4.11 -29.16 24.30
N PHE A 153 4.76 -29.68 23.25
CA PHE A 153 4.40 -30.97 22.62
C PHE A 153 4.93 -32.22 23.36
N LYS A 154 5.80 -32.04 24.37
CA LYS A 154 6.46 -33.15 25.10
C LYS A 154 5.85 -33.40 26.49
N ARG A 155 4.76 -32.71 26.84
CA ARG A 155 3.91 -32.99 28.00
C ARG A 155 2.66 -33.73 27.56
#